data_AF-V3Z4C4-F1
#
_entry.id   AF-V3Z4C4-F1
#
_cell.length_a   1.000
_cell.length_b   1.000
_cell.length_c   1.000
_cell.angle_alpha   90.00
_cell.angle_beta   90.00
_cell.angle_gamma   90.00
#
_symmetry.space_group_name_H-M   'P 1'
#
loop_
_entity.id
_entity.type
_entity.pdbx_description
1 polymer ?
#
loop_
_entity_poly.entity_id
_entity_poly.type
_entity_poly.pdbx_seq_one_letter_code
_entity_poly.pdbx_strand_id
1 'polypeptide(L)'
;MIVAHAPKTYFGSGDIQKSLGSLPGFPWAKYPGEKHLPGHNYTGPGTRLDLRLDKNDKPKPAWINKAKPYFVDQIGDTLQGDLDMNNFKVTNLKSPENDNDAVHKKFLREQINSIKVNKNHLEDKISNVKRFFKRQLNNKNFVNETKLQQEVKGLISLVNVVNKTELQNLISLISKLEDKNAKQKLDIQQLIDNIPDENEDTFQ
;
A
#
# COMPACT_ATOMS: atom_id res chain seq x y z
N MET A 1 -63.51 -76.81 16.66
CA MET A 1 -63.41 -75.34 16.80
C MET A 1 -62.82 -75.05 18.17
N ILE A 2 -61.51 -74.77 18.26
CA ILE A 2 -60.83 -74.50 19.54
C ILE A 2 -60.88 -72.99 19.75
N VAL A 3 -61.57 -72.56 20.81
CA VAL A 3 -61.64 -71.15 21.21
C VAL A 3 -60.39 -70.83 22.03
N ALA A 4 -59.39 -70.25 21.39
CA ALA A 4 -58.21 -69.73 22.09
C ALA A 4 -58.61 -68.45 22.85
N HIS A 5 -58.53 -68.50 24.18
CA HIS A 5 -58.68 -67.30 25.01
C HIS A 5 -57.36 -66.54 25.04
N ALA A 6 -57.42 -65.22 24.87
CA ALA A 6 -56.26 -64.35 25.01
C ALA A 6 -55.66 -64.45 26.43
N PRO A 7 -54.33 -64.41 26.58
CA PRO A 7 -53.69 -64.45 27.89
C PRO A 7 -54.14 -63.24 28.74
N LYS A 8 -54.57 -63.49 29.98
CA LYS A 8 -54.90 -62.42 30.93
C LYS A 8 -53.63 -61.62 31.22
N THR A 9 -53.56 -60.41 30.69
CA THR A 9 -52.53 -59.44 31.05
C THR A 9 -52.92 -58.84 32.40
N TYR A 10 -52.19 -59.18 33.47
CA TYR A 10 -52.42 -58.64 34.82
C TYR A 10 -52.11 -57.14 34.94
N PHE A 11 -51.50 -56.55 33.92
CA PHE A 11 -51.33 -55.12 33.78
C PHE A 11 -52.05 -54.70 32.50
N GLY A 12 -53.09 -53.88 32.65
CA GLY A 12 -53.82 -53.33 31.51
C GLY A 12 -52.89 -52.60 30.55
N SER A 13 -53.28 -52.52 29.28
CA SER A 13 -52.52 -51.97 28.14
C SER A 13 -52.25 -50.44 28.22
N GLY A 14 -52.08 -49.90 29.42
CA GLY A 14 -51.74 -48.51 29.70
C GLY A 14 -50.29 -48.36 30.15
N ASP A 15 -49.79 -47.13 30.02
CA ASP A 15 -48.47 -46.71 30.49
C ASP A 15 -48.17 -47.28 31.88
N ILE A 16 -47.04 -47.99 32.01
CA ILE A 16 -46.58 -48.64 33.26
C ILE A 16 -46.57 -47.62 34.42
N GLN A 17 -46.44 -46.34 34.11
CA GLN A 17 -46.54 -45.24 35.07
C GLN A 17 -47.92 -45.12 35.72
N LYS A 18 -49.01 -45.30 34.95
CA LYS A 18 -50.37 -45.19 35.46
C LYS A 18 -50.79 -46.42 36.26
N SER A 19 -50.31 -47.60 35.88
CA SER A 19 -50.65 -48.87 36.54
C SER A 19 -49.89 -49.09 37.85
N LEU A 20 -48.65 -48.60 37.98
CA LEU A 20 -47.88 -48.67 39.24
C LEU A 20 -48.17 -47.52 40.21
N GLY A 21 -48.75 -46.43 39.71
CA GLY A 21 -49.01 -45.23 40.47
C GLY A 21 -50.15 -45.30 41.49
N SER A 22 -51.02 -46.29 41.35
CA SER A 22 -52.15 -46.54 42.26
C SER A 22 -51.79 -47.45 43.44
N LEU A 23 -50.56 -47.98 43.51
CA LEU A 23 -50.13 -48.87 44.57
C LEU A 23 -49.76 -48.09 45.85
N PRO A 24 -50.39 -48.36 47.00
CA PRO A 24 -50.05 -47.70 48.26
C PRO A 24 -48.63 -48.08 48.68
N GLY A 25 -47.78 -47.08 48.93
CA GLY A 25 -46.39 -47.26 49.35
C GLY A 25 -45.34 -47.15 48.24
N PHE A 26 -45.73 -46.81 46.99
CA PHE A 26 -44.78 -46.55 45.91
C PHE A 26 -44.44 -45.04 45.86
N PRO A 27 -43.23 -44.60 46.24
CA PRO A 27 -42.86 -43.20 46.25
C PRO A 27 -42.31 -42.78 44.88
N TRP A 28 -43.02 -41.90 44.20
CA TRP A 28 -42.39 -41.12 43.13
C TRP A 28 -41.34 -40.18 43.73
N ALA A 29 -40.18 -40.12 43.05
CA ALA A 29 -39.18 -39.06 43.07
C ALA A 29 -38.75 -38.50 44.44
N LYS A 30 -37.71 -39.09 45.06
CA LYS A 30 -36.85 -38.38 46.03
C LYS A 30 -36.21 -37.13 45.39
N TYR A 31 -35.97 -37.16 44.08
CA TYR A 31 -35.46 -36.05 43.26
C TYR A 31 -36.26 -35.86 41.98
N PRO A 32 -36.48 -34.61 41.51
CA PRO A 32 -37.20 -34.33 40.27
C PRO A 32 -36.58 -35.06 39.07
N GLY A 33 -37.38 -35.82 38.33
CA GLY A 33 -36.95 -36.52 37.10
C GLY A 33 -36.36 -37.93 37.32
N GLU A 34 -36.23 -38.41 38.55
CA GLU A 34 -35.66 -39.74 38.84
C GLU A 34 -36.70 -40.70 39.48
N LYS A 35 -36.68 -41.98 39.08
CA LYS A 35 -37.56 -43.05 39.61
C LYS A 35 -36.78 -43.91 40.61
N HIS A 36 -37.35 -44.15 41.80
CA HIS A 36 -36.70 -44.91 42.88
C HIS A 36 -37.69 -45.91 43.51
N LEU A 37 -37.18 -47.00 44.10
CA LEU A 37 -37.98 -47.90 44.95
C LEU A 37 -37.79 -47.49 46.43
N PRO A 38 -38.83 -47.62 47.27
CA PRO A 38 -38.70 -47.31 48.70
C PRO A 38 -37.63 -48.20 49.34
N GLY A 39 -36.71 -47.60 50.11
CA GLY A 39 -35.60 -48.30 50.75
C GLY A 39 -34.40 -48.61 49.84
N HIS A 40 -34.47 -48.28 48.55
CA HIS A 40 -33.38 -48.53 47.61
C HIS A 40 -33.11 -47.33 46.69
N ASN A 41 -31.88 -46.82 46.76
CA ASN A 41 -31.36 -45.83 45.80
C ASN A 41 -30.99 -46.55 44.48
N TYR A 42 -31.98 -46.97 43.69
CA TYR A 42 -31.71 -47.56 42.37
C TYR A 42 -31.45 -46.46 41.35
N THR A 43 -30.24 -46.38 40.84
CA THR A 43 -29.98 -45.71 39.58
C THR A 43 -29.08 -46.61 38.74
N GLY A 44 -29.46 -46.83 37.48
CA GLY A 44 -28.73 -47.69 36.56
C GLY A 44 -27.28 -47.22 36.33
N PRO A 45 -26.42 -48.07 35.74
CA PRO A 45 -25.02 -47.73 35.46
C PRO A 45 -24.92 -46.37 34.74
N GLY A 46 -24.16 -45.42 35.32
CA GLY A 46 -23.90 -44.09 34.73
C GLY A 46 -24.33 -42.87 35.54
N THR A 47 -24.93 -43.05 36.71
CA THR A 47 -25.60 -41.96 37.47
C THR A 47 -24.86 -41.45 38.71
N ARG A 48 -23.72 -42.08 39.09
CA ARG A 48 -22.70 -41.63 40.06
C ARG A 48 -23.20 -40.74 41.21
N LEU A 49 -24.05 -41.31 42.07
CA LEU A 49 -24.64 -40.65 43.25
C LEU A 49 -23.58 -40.15 44.25
N ASP A 50 -22.46 -40.87 44.37
CA ASP A 50 -21.27 -40.50 45.14
C ASP A 50 -20.74 -39.11 44.79
N LEU A 51 -20.92 -38.69 43.53
CA LEU A 51 -20.53 -37.37 43.06
C LEU A 51 -21.58 -36.30 43.36
N ARG A 52 -22.87 -36.66 43.33
CA ARG A 52 -24.02 -35.73 43.44
C ARG A 52 -24.47 -35.45 44.86
N LEU A 53 -24.38 -36.45 45.74
CA LEU A 53 -24.85 -36.39 47.11
C LEU A 53 -23.68 -36.46 48.10
N ASP A 54 -23.86 -35.85 49.27
CA ASP A 54 -22.98 -36.05 50.42
C ASP A 54 -23.32 -37.34 51.18
N LYS A 55 -22.55 -37.63 52.23
CA LYS A 55 -22.74 -38.83 53.08
C LYS A 55 -24.07 -38.87 53.83
N ASN A 56 -24.84 -37.79 53.82
CA ASN A 56 -26.16 -37.66 54.45
C ASN A 56 -27.29 -37.60 53.40
N ASP A 57 -27.02 -38.02 52.16
CA ASP A 57 -27.94 -37.95 51.02
C ASP A 57 -28.42 -36.53 50.68
N LYS A 58 -27.68 -35.48 51.02
CA LYS A 58 -28.00 -34.10 50.61
C LYS A 58 -27.29 -33.75 49.31
N PRO A 59 -27.92 -33.02 48.38
CA PRO A 59 -27.27 -32.53 47.16
C PRO A 59 -26.01 -31.72 47.48
N LYS A 60 -24.87 -32.08 46.89
CA LYS A 60 -23.64 -31.30 46.98
C LYS A 60 -23.84 -29.98 46.24
N PRO A 61 -23.53 -28.81 46.85
CA PRO A 61 -23.81 -27.50 46.26
C PRO A 61 -23.12 -27.26 44.90
N ALA A 62 -22.03 -27.99 44.60
CA ALA A 62 -21.27 -27.86 43.36
C ALA A 62 -21.84 -28.64 42.15
N TRP A 63 -22.93 -29.40 42.31
CA TRP A 63 -23.56 -30.15 41.21
C TRP A 63 -24.71 -29.43 40.51
N ILE A 64 -24.91 -28.14 40.83
CA ILE A 64 -25.71 -27.23 40.03
C ILE A 64 -24.83 -26.78 38.85
N ASN A 65 -24.82 -27.54 37.76
CA ASN A 65 -24.26 -27.21 36.44
C ASN A 65 -22.74 -26.91 36.33
N LYS A 66 -21.87 -27.91 36.55
CA LYS A 66 -20.46 -27.85 36.09
C LYS A 66 -20.19 -28.59 34.77
N ALA A 67 -21.25 -29.05 34.10
CA ALA A 67 -21.17 -29.68 32.77
C ALA A 67 -22.09 -28.97 31.77
N LYS A 68 -22.14 -27.64 31.81
CA LYS A 68 -22.40 -26.88 30.60
C LYS A 68 -21.06 -26.85 29.86
N PRO A 69 -20.83 -27.61 28.76
CA PRO A 69 -19.88 -27.16 27.74
C PRO A 69 -20.07 -25.66 27.54
N TYR A 70 -18.98 -24.90 27.44
CA TYR A 70 -18.97 -23.44 27.29
C TYR A 70 -19.65 -23.02 25.97
N PHE A 71 -20.95 -23.25 25.87
CA PHE A 71 -21.80 -22.72 24.84
C PHE A 71 -22.19 -21.33 25.29
N VAL A 72 -21.91 -20.37 24.43
CA VAL A 72 -22.51 -19.05 24.59
C VAL A 72 -24.02 -19.16 24.45
N ASP A 73 -24.76 -18.45 25.29
CA ASP A 73 -26.20 -18.33 25.09
C ASP A 73 -26.47 -17.72 23.70
N GLN A 74 -27.52 -18.20 23.02
CA GLN A 74 -27.86 -17.75 21.66
C GLN A 74 -28.16 -16.25 21.58
N ILE A 75 -28.43 -15.61 22.73
CA ILE A 75 -28.75 -14.19 22.85
C ILE A 75 -28.09 -13.64 24.11
N GLY A 76 -27.23 -12.64 23.96
CA GLY A 76 -26.78 -11.79 25.06
C GLY A 76 -25.60 -12.31 25.91
N ASP A 77 -24.89 -13.33 25.46
CA ASP A 77 -23.66 -13.77 26.14
C ASP A 77 -22.44 -12.95 25.73
N THR A 78 -21.44 -12.87 26.61
CA THR A 78 -20.19 -12.16 26.37
C THR A 78 -19.03 -13.14 26.32
N LEU A 79 -18.40 -13.25 25.14
CA LEU A 79 -17.10 -13.92 25.03
C LEU A 79 -16.02 -13.04 25.66
N GLN A 80 -15.22 -13.59 26.57
CA GLN A 80 -14.04 -12.93 27.13
C GLN A 80 -12.76 -13.61 26.62
N GLY A 81 -11.72 -12.82 26.38
CA GLY A 81 -10.43 -13.28 25.85
C GLY A 81 -10.41 -13.41 24.32
N ASP A 82 -9.31 -13.98 23.82
CA ASP A 82 -9.09 -14.15 22.37
C ASP A 82 -9.97 -15.28 21.81
N LEU A 83 -10.62 -15.02 20.68
CA LEU A 83 -11.38 -16.02 19.94
C LEU A 83 -10.53 -16.62 18.81
N ASP A 84 -10.01 -17.82 19.03
CA ASP A 84 -9.32 -18.59 17.99
C ASP A 84 -10.32 -19.41 17.16
N MET A 85 -10.55 -18.98 15.93
CA MET A 85 -11.40 -19.69 14.96
C MET A 85 -10.60 -20.70 14.10
N ASN A 86 -9.34 -20.98 14.43
CA ASN A 86 -8.39 -21.71 13.60
C ASN A 86 -8.43 -21.17 12.15
N ASN A 87 -8.48 -22.06 11.16
CA ASN A 87 -8.57 -21.70 9.74
C ASN A 87 -10.02 -21.73 9.21
N PHE A 88 -11.02 -21.57 10.08
CA PHE A 88 -12.42 -21.53 9.68
C PHE A 88 -12.85 -20.11 9.29
N LYS A 89 -13.81 -20.03 8.35
CA LYS A 89 -14.38 -18.76 7.91
C LYS A 89 -15.55 -18.37 8.82
N VAL A 90 -15.64 -17.09 9.14
CA VAL A 90 -16.87 -16.48 9.68
C VAL A 90 -17.72 -16.02 8.49
N THR A 91 -18.95 -16.52 8.39
CA THR A 91 -19.87 -16.22 7.28
C THR A 91 -21.08 -15.42 7.78
N ASN A 92 -21.82 -14.80 6.86
CA ASN A 92 -23.06 -14.06 7.15
C ASN A 92 -22.92 -12.86 8.11
N LEU A 93 -21.75 -12.21 8.13
CA LEU A 93 -21.56 -10.96 8.87
C LEU A 93 -22.36 -9.82 8.23
N LYS A 94 -23.06 -9.04 9.07
CA LYS A 94 -23.70 -7.78 8.68
C LYS A 94 -22.63 -6.71 8.38
N SER A 95 -22.98 -5.69 7.60
CA SER A 95 -22.13 -4.50 7.47
C SER A 95 -21.90 -3.85 8.85
N PRO A 96 -20.69 -3.33 9.12
CA PRO A 96 -20.38 -2.66 10.38
C PRO A 96 -21.15 -1.34 10.54
N GLU A 97 -21.62 -1.06 11.75
CA GLU A 97 -22.27 0.20 12.15
C GLU A 97 -21.44 0.97 13.19
N ASN A 98 -20.66 0.25 14.02
CA ASN A 98 -19.80 0.81 15.06
C ASN A 98 -18.31 0.52 14.80
N ASP A 99 -17.43 1.27 15.45
CA ASP A 99 -15.97 1.17 15.28
C ASP A 99 -15.40 -0.21 15.63
N ASN A 100 -16.05 -0.94 16.53
CA ASN A 100 -15.59 -2.25 17.02
C ASN A 100 -16.23 -3.44 16.27
N ASP A 101 -17.03 -3.19 15.23
CA ASP A 101 -17.72 -4.24 14.49
C ASP A 101 -16.76 -5.00 13.56
N ALA A 102 -16.98 -6.31 13.41
CA ALA A 102 -16.25 -7.11 12.45
C ALA A 102 -16.63 -6.72 11.00
N VAL A 103 -15.61 -6.56 10.14
CA VAL A 103 -15.81 -6.12 8.75
C VAL A 103 -15.81 -7.30 7.78
N HIS A 104 -16.85 -7.40 6.94
CA HIS A 104 -16.85 -8.38 5.86
C HIS A 104 -16.12 -7.89 4.60
N LYS A 105 -15.65 -8.84 3.77
CA LYS A 105 -14.83 -8.55 2.58
C LYS A 105 -15.47 -7.59 1.58
N LYS A 106 -16.79 -7.63 1.38
CA LYS A 106 -17.50 -6.73 0.44
C LYS A 106 -17.35 -5.25 0.82
N PHE A 107 -17.58 -4.90 2.08
CA PHE A 107 -17.44 -3.54 2.60
C PHE A 107 -16.02 -3.01 2.36
N LEU A 108 -14.99 -3.79 2.72
CA LEU A 108 -13.60 -3.43 2.49
C LEU A 108 -13.31 -3.14 0.99
N ARG A 109 -13.85 -3.96 0.07
CA ARG A 109 -13.68 -3.74 -1.37
C ARG A 109 -14.33 -2.43 -1.83
N GLU A 110 -15.50 -2.08 -1.31
CA GLU A 110 -16.20 -0.83 -1.64
C GLU A 110 -15.41 0.40 -1.15
N GLN A 111 -14.86 0.33 0.07
CA GLN A 111 -13.96 1.37 0.59
C GLN A 111 -12.70 1.53 -0.29
N ILE A 112 -12.04 0.42 -0.66
CA ILE A 112 -10.85 0.44 -1.52
C ILE A 112 -11.17 1.02 -2.92
N ASN A 113 -12.32 0.66 -3.50
CA ASN A 113 -12.72 1.19 -4.80
C ASN A 113 -12.95 2.70 -4.76
N SER A 114 -13.41 3.23 -3.63
CA SER A 114 -13.58 4.67 -3.43
C SER A 114 -12.24 5.41 -3.40
N ILE A 115 -11.18 4.77 -2.89
CA ILE A 115 -9.80 5.32 -2.92
C ILE A 115 -9.25 5.39 -4.35
N LYS A 116 -9.63 4.45 -5.22
CA LYS A 116 -9.18 4.37 -6.63
C LYS A 116 -9.57 5.61 -7.46
N VAL A 117 -10.51 6.43 -6.99
CA VAL A 117 -11.04 7.62 -7.69
C VAL A 117 -10.06 8.81 -7.72
N ASN A 118 -8.91 8.78 -7.03
CA ASN A 118 -7.89 9.84 -7.17
C ASN A 118 -7.03 9.74 -8.45
N LYS A 119 -7.40 8.89 -9.42
CA LYS A 119 -6.73 8.83 -10.72
C LYS A 119 -7.02 10.09 -11.56
N ASN A 120 -8.26 10.58 -11.52
CA ASN A 120 -8.69 11.71 -12.35
C ASN A 120 -7.97 13.01 -11.96
N HIS A 121 -7.84 13.30 -10.67
CA HIS A 121 -7.09 14.46 -10.19
C HIS A 121 -5.60 14.40 -10.55
N LEU A 122 -5.02 13.20 -10.57
CA LEU A 122 -3.64 13.01 -11.02
C LEU A 122 -3.52 13.21 -12.53
N GLU A 123 -4.49 12.73 -13.31
CA GLU A 123 -4.56 12.96 -14.76
C GLU A 123 -4.67 14.46 -15.10
N ASP A 124 -5.45 15.23 -14.33
CA ASP A 124 -5.53 16.70 -14.46
C ASP A 124 -4.21 17.38 -14.12
N LYS A 125 -3.55 16.97 -13.03
CA LYS A 125 -2.21 17.48 -12.65
C LYS A 125 -1.19 17.18 -13.74
N ILE A 126 -1.17 15.96 -14.28
CA ILE A 126 -0.29 15.57 -15.39
C ILE A 126 -0.56 16.42 -16.63
N SER A 127 -1.84 16.66 -16.95
CA SER A 127 -2.23 17.47 -18.09
C SER A 127 -1.78 18.93 -17.94
N ASN A 128 -1.90 19.50 -16.75
CA ASN A 128 -1.40 20.84 -16.43
C ASN A 128 0.13 20.93 -16.58
N VAL A 129 0.87 19.94 -16.07
CA VAL A 129 2.32 19.86 -16.22
C VAL A 129 2.74 19.75 -17.69
N LYS A 130 2.08 18.88 -18.48
CA LYS A 130 2.32 18.77 -19.93
C LYS A 130 2.07 20.10 -20.65
N ARG A 131 0.97 20.79 -20.30
CA ARG A 131 0.64 22.10 -20.87
C ARG A 131 1.69 23.15 -20.51
N PHE A 132 2.22 23.12 -19.29
CA PHE A 132 3.30 23.99 -18.86
C PHE A 132 4.57 23.79 -19.71
N PHE A 133 5.07 22.55 -19.84
CA PHE A 133 6.26 22.27 -20.64
C PHE A 133 6.09 22.64 -22.11
N LYS A 134 4.91 22.35 -22.69
CA LYS A 134 4.59 22.76 -24.07
C LYS A 134 4.64 24.29 -24.24
N ARG A 135 4.17 25.05 -23.25
CA ARG A 135 4.28 26.53 -23.25
C ARG A 135 5.73 26.99 -23.13
N GLN A 136 6.56 26.34 -22.32
CA GLN A 136 7.98 26.67 -22.22
C GLN A 136 8.70 26.49 -23.57
N LEU A 137 8.45 25.36 -24.25
CA LEU A 137 9.03 25.07 -25.56
C LEU A 137 8.53 26.01 -26.67
N ASN A 138 7.27 26.42 -26.61
CA ASN A 138 6.67 27.32 -27.61
C ASN A 138 6.92 28.81 -27.31
N ASN A 139 7.59 29.14 -26.21
CA ASN A 139 7.90 30.53 -25.89
C ASN A 139 8.99 31.04 -26.84
N LYS A 140 8.69 32.13 -27.56
CA LYS A 140 9.57 32.80 -28.54
C LYS A 140 10.91 33.28 -27.95
N ASN A 141 10.98 33.34 -26.61
CA ASN A 141 12.17 33.70 -25.84
C ASN A 141 13.00 32.50 -25.37
N PHE A 142 12.61 31.27 -25.71
CA PHE A 142 13.51 30.13 -25.53
C PHE A 142 14.65 30.30 -26.54
N VAL A 143 15.82 30.65 -26.02
CA VAL A 143 17.06 30.67 -26.81
C VAL A 143 17.31 29.23 -27.23
N ASN A 144 16.82 28.87 -28.43
CA ASN A 144 17.17 27.60 -29.02
C ASN A 144 18.68 27.64 -29.30
N GLU A 145 19.39 26.65 -28.80
CA GLU A 145 20.84 26.51 -28.96
C GLU A 145 21.26 26.72 -30.42
N THR A 146 20.46 26.25 -31.38
CA THR A 146 20.71 26.44 -32.82
C THR A 146 20.77 27.90 -33.26
N LYS A 147 19.92 28.77 -32.70
CA LYS A 147 19.88 30.20 -33.04
C LYS A 147 21.10 30.93 -32.47
N LEU A 148 21.46 30.60 -31.23
CA LEU A 148 22.65 31.16 -30.57
C LEU A 148 23.93 30.71 -31.28
N GLN A 149 24.01 29.43 -31.67
CA GLN A 149 25.13 28.90 -32.46
C GLN A 149 25.25 29.61 -33.83
N GLN A 150 24.12 29.90 -34.49
CA GLN A 150 24.12 30.63 -35.76
C GLN A 150 24.57 32.10 -35.59
N GLU A 151 24.09 32.79 -34.57
CA GLU A 151 24.50 34.16 -34.24
C GLU A 151 26.00 34.22 -33.88
N VAL A 152 26.49 33.31 -33.05
CA VAL A 152 27.92 33.20 -32.69
C VAL A 152 28.78 32.93 -33.92
N LYS A 153 28.36 32.01 -34.80
CA LYS A 153 29.07 31.73 -36.05
C LYS A 153 29.13 32.96 -36.96
N GLY A 154 28.04 33.73 -37.03
CA GLY A 154 27.99 35.00 -37.74
C GLY A 154 29.00 36.01 -37.20
N LEU A 155 29.05 36.18 -35.88
CA LEU A 155 29.99 37.09 -35.21
C LEU A 155 31.45 36.70 -35.43
N ILE A 156 31.79 35.41 -35.31
CA ILE A 156 33.15 34.90 -35.59
C ILE A 156 33.57 35.22 -37.03
N SER A 157 32.66 35.05 -38.00
CA SER A 157 32.95 35.36 -39.40
C SER A 157 33.21 36.85 -39.64
N LEU A 158 32.42 37.73 -39.00
CA LEU A 158 32.59 39.18 -39.10
C LEU A 158 33.94 39.63 -38.52
N VAL A 159 34.30 39.15 -37.33
CA VAL A 159 35.60 39.46 -36.71
C VAL A 159 36.77 39.06 -37.62
N ASN A 160 36.69 37.88 -38.24
CA ASN A 160 37.72 37.43 -39.18
C ASN A 160 37.82 38.32 -40.43
N VAL A 161 36.70 38.80 -40.97
CA VAL A 161 36.67 39.72 -42.12
C VAL A 161 37.27 41.08 -41.76
N VAL A 162 36.91 41.61 -40.58
CA VAL A 162 37.45 42.90 -40.08
C VAL A 162 38.97 42.80 -39.90
N ASN A 163 39.45 41.78 -39.18
CA ASN A 163 40.88 41.56 -38.95
C ASN A 163 41.67 41.41 -40.26
N LYS A 164 41.11 40.70 -41.24
CA LYS A 164 41.74 40.54 -42.56
C LYS A 164 41.85 41.89 -43.29
N THR A 165 40.80 42.70 -43.26
CA THR A 165 40.79 44.01 -43.92
C THR A 165 41.79 44.96 -43.25
N GLU A 166 41.83 45.01 -41.92
CA GLU A 166 42.78 45.82 -41.17
C GLU A 166 44.23 45.42 -41.47
N LEU A 167 44.52 44.12 -41.49
CA LEU A 167 45.85 43.61 -41.82
C LEU A 167 46.26 43.98 -43.26
N GLN A 168 45.34 43.85 -44.23
CA GLN A 168 45.61 44.23 -45.63
C GLN A 168 45.90 45.72 -45.78
N ASN A 169 45.17 46.57 -45.04
CA ASN A 169 45.43 48.02 -45.02
C ASN A 169 46.82 48.34 -44.46
N LEU A 170 47.24 47.67 -43.38
CA LEU A 170 48.58 47.83 -42.81
C LEU A 170 49.67 47.36 -43.79
N ILE A 171 49.49 46.23 -44.45
CA ILE A 171 50.42 45.72 -45.48
C ILE A 171 50.56 46.74 -46.62
N SER A 172 49.46 47.33 -47.08
CA SER A 172 49.50 48.36 -48.13
C SER A 172 50.27 49.62 -47.69
N LEU A 173 50.14 50.03 -46.43
CA LEU A 173 50.87 51.17 -45.89
C LEU A 173 52.37 50.88 -45.74
N ILE A 174 52.74 49.67 -45.31
CA ILE A 174 54.14 49.23 -45.22
C ILE A 174 54.78 49.24 -46.60
N SER A 175 54.13 48.67 -47.62
CA SER A 175 54.63 48.67 -48.99
C SER A 175 54.86 50.09 -49.53
N LYS A 176 53.94 51.03 -49.26
CA LYS A 176 54.14 52.45 -49.64
C LYS A 176 55.32 53.10 -48.91
N LEU A 177 55.64 52.68 -47.71
CA LEU A 177 56.78 53.18 -46.95
C LEU A 177 58.09 52.60 -47.49
N GLU A 178 58.09 51.31 -47.85
CA GLU A 178 59.22 50.64 -48.50
C GLU A 178 59.60 51.33 -49.81
N ASP A 179 58.63 51.67 -50.66
CA ASP A 179 58.86 52.41 -51.91
C ASP A 179 59.51 53.78 -51.67
N LYS A 180 59.03 54.51 -50.65
CA LYS A 180 59.59 55.82 -50.27
C LYS A 180 61.02 55.68 -49.75
N ASN A 181 61.27 54.68 -48.92
CA ASN A 181 62.60 54.41 -48.35
C ASN A 181 63.59 53.99 -49.45
N ALA A 182 63.15 53.17 -50.42
CA ALA A 182 63.94 52.79 -51.58
C ALA A 182 64.32 54.00 -52.44
N LYS A 183 63.37 54.91 -52.68
CA LYS A 183 63.62 56.17 -53.40
C LYS A 183 64.62 57.06 -52.64
N GLN A 184 64.41 57.28 -51.34
CA GLN A 184 65.34 58.06 -50.53
C GLN A 184 66.76 57.49 -50.53
N LYS A 185 66.88 56.16 -50.46
CA LYS A 185 68.18 55.48 -50.54
C LYS A 185 68.87 55.71 -51.89
N LEU A 186 68.11 55.68 -52.99
CA LEU A 186 68.64 55.98 -54.33
C LEU A 186 69.10 57.44 -54.43
N ASP A 187 68.28 58.38 -53.97
CA ASP A 187 68.60 59.81 -53.99
C ASP A 187 69.87 60.09 -53.15
N ILE A 188 70.03 59.44 -51.99
CA ILE A 188 71.26 59.55 -51.17
C ILE A 188 72.47 58.96 -51.88
N GLN A 189 72.35 57.79 -52.53
CA GLN A 189 73.46 57.19 -53.27
C GLN A 189 73.94 58.11 -54.40
N GLN A 190 73.00 58.69 -55.15
CA GLN A 190 73.33 59.69 -56.17
C GLN A 190 74.06 60.91 -55.59
N LEU A 191 73.68 61.37 -54.39
CA LEU A 191 74.41 62.45 -53.73
C LEU A 191 75.84 62.05 -53.36
N ILE A 192 76.05 60.82 -52.86
CA ILE A 192 77.38 60.29 -52.51
C ILE A 192 78.26 60.17 -53.77
N ASP A 193 77.72 59.61 -54.85
CA ASP A 193 78.45 59.40 -56.12
C ASP A 193 78.88 60.71 -56.78
N ASN A 194 78.22 61.84 -56.45
CA ASN A 194 78.54 63.17 -56.96
C ASN A 194 79.57 63.94 -56.10
N ILE A 195 80.08 63.37 -55.00
CA ILE A 195 81.15 64.00 -54.21
C ILE A 195 82.48 63.82 -54.99
N PRO A 196 83.17 64.91 -55.37
CA PRO A 196 84.46 64.80 -56.06
C PRO A 196 85.51 64.18 -55.14
N ASP A 197 86.33 63.27 -55.67
CA ASP A 197 87.52 62.74 -54.96
C ASP A 197 88.48 63.89 -54.68
N GLU A 198 88.45 64.42 -53.45
CA GLU A 198 89.51 65.27 -52.94
C GLU A 198 90.73 64.39 -52.66
N ASN A 199 91.62 64.28 -53.65
CA ASN A 199 92.94 63.69 -53.46
C ASN A 199 93.64 64.44 -52.32
N GLU A 200 93.87 63.75 -51.19
CA GLU A 200 94.88 64.11 -50.20
C GLU A 200 96.26 64.07 -50.86
N ASP A 201 96.62 65.14 -51.55
CA ASP A 201 97.98 65.34 -52.05
C ASP A 201 98.29 66.84 -52.09
N THR A 202 98.22 67.50 -50.94
CA THR A 202 98.93 68.78 -50.67
C THR A 202 98.87 69.18 -49.20
N PHE A 203 99.56 68.43 -48.34
CA PHE A 203 100.19 69.03 -47.16
C PHE A 203 101.68 68.70 -47.20
N GLN A 204 102.49 69.72 -47.50
CA GLN A 204 103.95 69.70 -47.40
C GLN A 204 104.41 69.57 -45.95
#